data_AF-A0A9W4SW64-F1
#
_entry.id   AF-A0A9W4SW64-F1
#
_cell.length_a   1.000
_cell.length_b   1.000
_cell.length_c   1.000
_cell.angle_alpha   90.00
_cell.angle_beta   90.00
_cell.angle_gamma   90.00
#
_symmetry.space_group_name_H-M   'P 1'
#
loop_
_entity.id
_entity.type
_entity.pdbx_description
1 polymer ?
#
loop_
_entity_poly.entity_id
_entity_poly.type
_entity_poly.pdbx_seq_one_letter_code
_entity_poly.pdbx_strand_id
1 'polypeptide(L)'
;MLNKREDLCRKIITKYLGPPSSIRKPDFLKTPEYPTGLELDIPYYDYGFAIEVQQTRDQLKDELCEENWIALRYVWYYEDPFEKIPDILRELGLIP
;
A
#
# COMPACT_ATOMS: atom_id res chain seq x y z
N MET A 1 2.97 4.03 17.16
CA MET A 1 1.54 4.34 16.93
C MET A 1 1.13 4.29 15.46
N LEU A 2 2.06 4.39 14.48
CA LEU A 2 1.77 3.97 13.09
C LEU A 2 1.85 2.44 12.91
N ASN A 3 2.86 1.80 13.49
CA ASN A 3 3.12 0.36 13.26
C ASN A 3 1.95 -0.56 13.67
N LYS A 4 1.22 -0.25 14.76
CA LYS A 4 0.06 -1.08 15.19
C LYS A 4 -1.07 -1.07 14.16
N ARG A 5 -1.27 0.05 13.47
CA ARG A 5 -2.33 0.20 12.46
C ARG A 5 -1.93 -0.47 11.15
N GLU A 6 -0.67 -0.28 10.73
CA GLU A 6 -0.09 -1.02 9.62
C GLU A 6 -0.18 -2.54 9.86
N ASP A 7 0.22 -3.02 11.04
CA ASP A 7 0.15 -4.43 11.43
C ASP A 7 -1.28 -4.98 11.36
N LEU A 8 -2.27 -4.20 11.79
CA LEU A 8 -3.68 -4.58 11.69
C LEU A 8 -4.10 -4.70 10.22
N CYS A 9 -3.77 -3.70 9.40
CA CYS A 9 -4.07 -3.73 7.97
C CYS A 9 -3.41 -4.94 7.30
N ARG A 10 -2.12 -5.19 7.57
CA ARG A 10 -1.38 -6.37 7.11
C ARG A 10 -2.09 -7.66 7.49
N LYS A 11 -2.50 -7.82 8.75
CA LYS A 11 -3.23 -9.02 9.22
C LYS A 11 -4.55 -9.22 8.51
N ILE A 12 -5.28 -8.15 8.22
CA ILE A 12 -6.57 -8.23 7.51
C ILE A 12 -6.33 -8.66 6.07
N ILE A 13 -5.52 -7.91 5.31
CA ILE A 13 -5.30 -8.20 3.89
C ILE A 13 -4.63 -9.56 3.65
N THR A 14 -3.77 -10.00 4.58
CA THR A 14 -3.11 -11.32 4.50
C THR A 14 -4.11 -12.46 4.49
N LYS A 15 -5.29 -12.29 5.11
CA LYS A 15 -6.36 -13.30 5.08
C LYS A 15 -6.98 -13.47 3.69
N TYR A 16 -6.88 -12.44 2.84
CA TYR A 16 -7.44 -12.45 1.49
C TYR A 16 -6.41 -12.88 0.45
N LEU A 17 -5.20 -12.32 0.50
CA LEU A 17 -4.21 -12.45 -0.59
C LEU A 17 -2.93 -13.21 -0.20
N GLY A 18 -2.79 -13.63 1.07
CA GLY A 18 -1.51 -14.11 1.60
C GLY A 18 -0.57 -12.95 1.98
N PRO A 19 0.68 -13.23 2.38
CA PRO A 19 1.58 -12.18 2.86
C PRO A 19 1.94 -11.17 1.75
N PRO A 20 2.08 -9.87 2.08
CA PRO A 20 2.58 -8.88 1.13
C PRO A 20 4.06 -9.10 0.81
N SER A 21 4.56 -8.42 -0.22
CA SER A 21 5.98 -8.43 -0.57
C SER A 21 6.84 -7.93 0.59
N SER A 22 8.00 -8.56 0.78
CA SER A 22 9.03 -8.12 1.73
C SER A 22 9.84 -6.93 1.21
N ILE A 23 9.82 -6.68 -0.11
CA ILE A 23 10.50 -5.55 -0.74
C ILE A 23 9.58 -4.34 -0.59
N ARG A 24 9.83 -3.51 0.43
CA ARG A 24 9.07 -2.26 0.66
C ARG A 24 9.65 -1.04 -0.06
N LYS A 25 10.90 -1.12 -0.52
CA LYS A 25 11.60 -0.04 -1.26
C LYS A 25 12.00 -0.54 -2.64
N PRO A 26 11.07 -0.60 -3.60
CA PRO A 26 11.37 -1.04 -4.95
C PRO A 26 12.22 0.01 -5.69
N ASP A 27 13.00 -0.43 -6.67
CA ASP A 27 13.93 0.45 -7.39
C ASP A 27 13.25 1.62 -8.09
N PHE A 28 12.00 1.44 -8.54
CA PHE A 28 11.23 2.49 -9.21
C PHE A 28 10.83 3.65 -8.29
N LEU A 29 10.97 3.51 -6.96
CA LEU A 29 10.74 4.60 -6.01
C LEU A 29 12.03 5.37 -5.68
N LYS A 30 13.14 5.11 -6.37
CA LYS A 30 14.39 5.86 -6.22
C LYS A 30 14.34 7.17 -7.00
N THR A 31 14.81 8.24 -6.36
CA THR A 31 15.05 9.54 -7.01
C THR A 31 16.46 10.03 -6.63
N PRO A 32 16.98 11.10 -7.26
CA PRO A 32 18.21 11.74 -6.79
C PRO A 32 18.18 12.15 -5.31
N GLU A 33 17.01 12.59 -4.82
CA GLU A 33 16.76 12.97 -3.42
C GLU A 33 16.60 11.75 -2.51
N TYR A 34 16.04 10.66 -3.04
CA TYR A 34 15.80 9.39 -2.34
C TYR A 34 16.57 8.24 -3.00
N PRO A 35 17.91 8.18 -2.89
CA PRO A 35 18.72 7.18 -3.60
C PRO A 35 18.48 5.73 -3.14
N THR A 36 17.88 5.55 -1.95
CA THR A 36 17.49 4.24 -1.42
C THR A 36 16.02 3.89 -1.67
N GLY A 37 15.26 4.78 -2.29
CA GLY A 37 13.84 4.63 -2.59
C GLY A 37 12.92 5.02 -1.45
N LEU A 38 11.72 5.46 -1.80
CA LEU A 38 10.61 5.62 -0.86
C LEU A 38 10.07 4.25 -0.43
N GLU A 39 9.55 4.17 0.80
CA GLU A 39 9.01 2.93 1.37
C GLU A 39 7.51 2.85 1.20
N LEU A 40 7.00 1.77 0.60
CA LEU A 40 5.58 1.43 0.60
C LEU A 40 5.22 0.61 1.84
N ASP A 41 4.06 0.87 2.41
CA ASP A 41 3.64 0.14 3.61
C ASP A 41 3.32 -1.32 3.31
N ILE A 42 2.34 -1.58 2.45
CA ILE A 42 1.87 -2.95 2.18
C ILE A 42 1.84 -3.20 0.67
N PRO A 43 2.98 -3.57 0.04
CA PRO A 43 3.06 -3.80 -1.39
C PRO A 43 2.60 -5.21 -1.82
N TYR A 44 1.81 -5.28 -2.88
CA TYR A 44 1.36 -6.50 -3.56
C TYR A 44 1.66 -6.39 -5.07
N TYR A 45 2.95 -6.50 -5.42
CA TYR A 45 3.40 -6.28 -6.80
C TYR A 45 2.79 -7.26 -7.82
N ASP A 46 2.56 -8.50 -7.43
CA ASP A 46 1.90 -9.50 -8.30
C ASP A 46 0.45 -9.11 -8.67
N TYR A 47 -0.15 -8.22 -7.89
CA TYR A 47 -1.49 -7.68 -8.11
C TYR A 47 -1.46 -6.21 -8.57
N GLY A 48 -0.27 -5.62 -8.76
CA GLY A 48 -0.11 -4.26 -9.26
C GLY A 48 -0.62 -3.16 -8.31
N PHE A 49 -0.60 -3.36 -6.99
CA PHE A 49 -1.04 -2.33 -6.04
C PHE A 49 -0.24 -2.30 -4.74
N ALA A 50 -0.37 -1.21 -4.00
CA ALA A 50 0.13 -1.09 -2.63
C ALA A 50 -0.87 -0.32 -1.76
N ILE A 51 -0.89 -0.62 -0.46
CA ILE A 51 -1.67 0.13 0.52
C ILE A 51 -0.73 0.95 1.40
N GLU A 52 -1.02 2.25 1.54
CA GLU A 52 -0.41 3.19 2.47
C GLU A 52 -1.33 3.39 3.69
N VAL A 53 -0.76 3.31 4.89
CA VAL A 53 -1.48 3.39 6.17
C VAL A 53 -1.07 4.65 6.89
N GLN A 54 -1.60 5.79 6.44
CA GLN A 54 -1.11 7.10 6.86
C GLN A 54 -2.22 8.10 7.22
N GLN A 55 -1.80 9.26 7.73
CA GLN A 55 -2.67 10.40 8.02
C GLN A 55 -2.63 11.45 6.90
N THR A 56 -1.61 11.41 6.04
CA THR A 56 -1.35 12.39 4.99
C THR A 56 -0.94 11.68 3.70
N ARG A 57 -1.33 12.25 2.56
CA ARG A 57 -0.99 11.75 1.23
C ARG A 57 0.45 12.16 0.87
N ASP A 58 1.21 11.25 0.26
CA ASP A 58 2.55 11.53 -0.27
C ASP A 58 2.47 11.61 -1.80
N GLN A 59 2.49 12.84 -2.32
CA GLN A 59 2.30 13.11 -3.75
C GLN A 59 3.39 12.45 -4.61
N LEU A 60 4.64 12.41 -4.12
CA LEU A 60 5.73 11.83 -4.90
C LEU A 60 5.57 10.31 -5.02
N LYS A 61 5.09 9.63 -3.97
CA LYS A 61 4.76 8.21 -4.06
C LYS A 61 3.63 7.96 -5.06
N ASP A 62 2.61 8.80 -5.08
CA ASP A 62 1.51 8.66 -6.05
C ASP A 62 2.03 8.75 -7.49
N GLU A 63 2.80 9.80 -7.79
CA GLU A 63 3.37 10.02 -9.13
C GLU A 63 4.24 8.84 -9.57
N LEU A 64 5.19 8.45 -8.72
CA LEU A 64 6.10 7.33 -9.04
C LEU A 64 5.35 5.99 -9.14
N CYS A 65 4.31 5.76 -8.34
CA CYS A 65 3.51 4.54 -8.45
C CYS A 65 2.66 4.55 -9.72
N GLU A 66 2.05 5.68 -10.09
CA GLU A 66 1.25 5.83 -11.30
C GLU A 66 2.11 5.62 -12.56
N GLU A 67 3.29 6.23 -12.64
CA GLU A 67 4.25 6.03 -13.73
C GLU A 67 4.68 4.57 -13.90
N ASN A 68 4.69 3.81 -12.80
CA ASN A 68 5.08 2.40 -12.76
C ASN A 68 3.90 1.43 -12.67
N TRP A 69 2.68 1.92 -12.93
CA TRP A 69 1.47 1.12 -13.04
C TRP A 69 1.15 0.35 -11.74
N ILE A 70 1.52 0.95 -10.61
CA ILE A 70 1.16 0.49 -9.27
C ILE A 70 0.00 1.34 -8.76
N ALA A 71 -1.15 0.71 -8.55
CA ALA A 71 -2.28 1.37 -7.93
C ALA A 71 -1.98 1.64 -6.44
N LEU A 72 -1.76 2.91 -6.09
CA LEU A 72 -1.62 3.30 -4.69
C LEU A 72 -3.01 3.48 -4.07
N ARG A 73 -3.24 2.85 -2.92
CA ARG A 73 -4.50 2.91 -2.16
C ARG A 73 -4.23 3.28 -0.72
N TYR A 74 -5.22 3.88 -0.08
CA TYR A 74 -5.05 4.47 1.24
C TYR A 74 -6.03 3.85 2.23
N VAL A 75 -5.53 3.52 3.41
CA VAL A 75 -6.34 3.27 4.60
C VAL A 75 -6.01 4.38 5.59
N TRP A 76 -6.89 5.38 5.67
CA TRP A 76 -6.71 6.52 6.56
C TRP A 76 -6.88 6.09 8.01
N TYR A 77 -6.21 6.80 8.93
CA TYR A 77 -6.22 6.41 10.35
C TYR A 77 -7.63 6.42 10.99
N TYR A 78 -8.53 7.25 10.46
CA TYR A 78 -9.91 7.41 10.94
C TYR A 78 -10.91 6.44 10.29
N GLU A 79 -10.53 5.71 9.24
CA GLU A 79 -11.39 4.69 8.63
C GLU A 79 -11.42 3.41 9.48
N ASP A 80 -12.38 2.52 9.26
CA ASP A 80 -12.31 1.15 9.79
C ASP A 80 -11.56 0.27 8.77
N PRO A 81 -10.40 -0.33 9.13
CA PRO A 81 -9.65 -1.14 8.18
C PRO A 81 -10.37 -2.46 7.84
N PHE A 82 -11.31 -2.93 8.69
CA PHE A 82 -12.14 -4.10 8.38
C PHE A 82 -13.18 -3.82 7.31
N GLU A 83 -13.59 -2.57 7.12
CA GLU A 83 -14.48 -2.15 6.03
C GLU A 83 -13.66 -1.70 4.81
N LYS A 84 -12.65 -0.86 5.04
CA LYS A 84 -11.89 -0.20 3.98
C LYS A 84 -11.05 -1.16 3.14
N ILE A 85 -10.42 -2.16 3.75
CA ILE A 85 -9.59 -3.12 3.00
C ILE A 85 -10.44 -3.96 2.04
N PRO A 86 -11.55 -4.60 2.48
CA PRO A 86 -12.44 -5.27 1.54
C PRO A 86 -12.94 -4.36 0.41
N ASP A 87 -13.27 -3.10 0.70
CA ASP A 87 -13.70 -2.16 -0.34
C ASP A 87 -12.61 -1.88 -1.37
N ILE A 88 -11.37 -1.64 -0.93
CA ILE A 88 -10.21 -1.51 -1.83
C ILE A 88 -10.07 -2.77 -2.70
N LEU A 89 -10.19 -3.96 -2.12
CA LEU A 89 -10.05 -5.21 -2.85
C LEU A 89 -11.18 -5.43 -3.88
N ARG A 90 -12.41 -5.01 -3.56
CA ARG A 90 -13.55 -5.04 -4.51
C ARG A 90 -13.38 -4.04 -5.64
N GLU A 91 -12.95 -2.82 -5.33
CA GLU A 91 -12.65 -1.78 -6.33
C GLU A 91 -11.56 -2.24 -7.32
N LEU A 92 -10.61 -3.05 -6.84
CA LEU A 92 -9.56 -3.66 -7.65
C LEU A 92 -9.98 -4.97 -8.35
N GLY A 93 -11.20 -5.46 -8.10
CA GLY A 93 -11.70 -6.72 -8.68
C GLY A 93 -10.99 -7.98 -8.16
N LEU A 94 -10.34 -7.90 -7.00
CA LEU A 94 -9.57 -9.00 -6.39
C LEU A 94 -10.43 -9.94 -5.55
N ILE A 95 -11.60 -9.47 -5.10
CA ILE A 95 -12.61 -10.26 -4.39
C ILE A 95 -14.02 -9.91 -4.91
N PRO A 96 -15.02 -10.80 -4.76
CA PRO A 96 -16.41 -10.52 -5.10
C PRO A 96 -17.07 -9.41 -4.27
#